data_AF-A0A382SNH0-F1
#
_entry.id   AF-A0A382SNH0-F1
#
_cell.length_a   1.000
_cell.length_b   1.000
_cell.length_c   1.000
_cell.angle_alpha   90.00
_cell.angle_beta   90.00
_cell.angle_gamma   90.00
#
_symmetry.space_group_name_H-M   'P 1'
#
loop_
_entity.id
_entity.type
_entity.pdbx_description
1 polymer ?
#
loop_
_entity_poly.entity_id
_entity_poly.type
_entity_poly.pdbx_seq_one_letter_code
_entity_poly.pdbx_strand_id
1 'polypeptide(L)' 'MGKANRSFLKGVIEGFYGRPWGQQQRLELLGLMQELELNTYLYCPKDDLKHRAL' A
#
# COMPACT_ATOMS: atom_id res chain seq x y z
N MET A 1 -9.34 -18.61 -23.53
CA MET A 1 -8.90 -17.43 -22.75
C MET A 1 -8.74 -17.86 -21.30
N GLY A 2 -7.52 -18.21 -20.88
CA GLY A 2 -7.26 -18.69 -19.51
C GLY A 2 -7.55 -17.57 -18.51
N LYS A 3 -8.33 -17.86 -17.47
CA LYS A 3 -8.53 -16.93 -16.34
C LYS A 3 -7.15 -16.54 -15.82
N ALA A 4 -6.83 -15.25 -15.81
CA ALA A 4 -5.60 -14.76 -15.19
C ALA A 4 -5.51 -15.35 -13.79
N ASN A 5 -4.46 -16.11 -13.53
CA ASN A 5 -4.14 -16.62 -12.21
C ASN A 5 -3.96 -15.37 -11.33
N ARG A 6 -4.96 -15.02 -10.51
CA ARG A 6 -4.85 -13.86 -9.63
C ARG A 6 -3.73 -14.21 -8.65
N SER A 7 -2.57 -13.58 -8.80
CA SER A 7 -1.48 -13.71 -7.85
C SER A 7 -2.01 -13.38 -6.45
N PHE A 8 -1.61 -14.16 -5.45
CA PHE A 8 -1.99 -13.91 -4.07
C PHE A 8 -1.51 -12.51 -3.66
N LEU A 9 -2.41 -11.66 -3.16
CA LEU A 9 -2.08 -10.31 -2.72
C LEU A 9 -1.42 -10.39 -1.34
N LYS A 10 -0.14 -10.08 -1.26
CA LYS A 10 0.63 -10.00 -0.01
C LYS A 10 1.36 -8.67 0.05
N GLY A 11 1.19 -7.94 1.15
CA GLY A 11 1.93 -6.69 1.36
C GLY A 11 1.34 -5.83 2.46
N VAL A 12 1.35 -4.52 2.26
CA VAL A 12 1.19 -3.52 3.33
C VAL A 12 0.00 -2.62 3.07
N ILE A 13 -0.69 -2.26 4.15
CA ILE A 13 -1.83 -1.33 4.15
C ILE A 13 -1.44 -0.10 4.98
N GLU A 14 -1.37 1.08 4.36
CA GLU A 14 -1.24 2.37 5.06
C GLU A 14 -2.63 2.78 5.56
N GLY A 15 -3.15 2.07 6.57
CA GLY A 15 -4.56 2.14 6.97
C GLY A 15 -4.86 2.71 8.35
N PHE A 16 -3.86 3.30 9.01
CA PHE A 16 -3.96 3.81 10.38
C PHE A 16 -4.51 5.25 10.44
N TYR A 17 -4.94 5.66 11.64
CA TYR A 17 -5.20 7.06 12.01
C TYR A 17 -3.90 7.75 12.44
N GLY A 18 -3.80 9.06 12.23
CA GLY A 18 -2.63 9.88 12.47
C GLY A 18 -1.97 10.35 11.18
N ARG A 19 -0.78 10.94 11.33
CA ARG A 19 0.01 11.50 10.21
C ARG A 19 0.34 10.40 9.19
N PRO A 20 -0.10 10.53 7.92
CA PRO A 20 0.29 9.61 6.84
C PRO A 20 1.80 9.59 6.63
N TRP A 21 2.31 8.52 6.03
CA TRP A 21 3.71 8.46 5.66
C TRP A 21 4.08 9.51 4.62
N GLY A 22 5.29 10.07 4.74
CA GLY A 22 5.86 10.92 3.71
C GLY A 22 6.17 10.13 2.43
N GLN A 23 6.29 10.82 1.30
CA GLN A 23 6.63 10.18 0.02
C GLN A 23 7.92 9.35 0.09
N GLN A 24 8.96 9.87 0.73
CA GLN A 24 10.24 9.18 0.90
C GLN A 24 10.10 7.86 1.68
N GLN A 25 9.33 7.88 2.78
CA GLN A 25 9.05 6.68 3.58
C GLN A 25 8.27 5.63 2.78
N ARG A 26 7.36 6.05 1.90
CA ARG A 26 6.64 5.14 1.00
C ARG A 26 7.59 4.50 -0.02
N LEU A 27 8.53 5.26 -0.58
CA LEU A 27 9.53 4.73 -1.52
C LEU A 27 10.45 3.71 -0.84
N GLU A 28 10.90 4.00 0.39
CA GLU A 28 11.68 3.06 1.21
C GLU A 28 10.90 1.77 1.50
N LEU A 29 9.62 1.89 1.87
CA LEU A 29 8.73 0.75 2.07
C LEU A 29 8.60 -0.10 0.81
N LEU A 30 8.46 0.51 -0.37
CA LEU A 30 8.36 -0.22 -1.63
C LEU A 30 9.66 -0.99 -1.95
N GLY A 31 10.83 -0.45 -1.60
CA GLY A 31 12.10 -1.16 -1.66
C GLY A 31 12.14 -2.39 -0.76
N LEU A 32 11.77 -2.23 0.52
CA LEU A 32 11.66 -3.34 1.47
C LEU A 32 10.64 -4.39 1.01
N MET A 33 9.50 -3.97 0.47
CA MET A 33 8.48 -4.87 -0.06
C MET A 33 9.04 -5.71 -1.22
N GLN A 34 9.86 -5.13 -2.09
CA GLN A 34 10.51 -5.86 -3.17
C GLN A 34 11.51 -6.90 -2.63
N GLU A 35 12.32 -6.55 -1.63
CA GLU A 35 13.25 -7.47 -0.95
C GLU A 35 12.52 -8.65 -0.27
N LEU A 36 11.32 -8.41 0.25
CA LEU A 36 10.48 -9.41 0.93
C LEU A 36 9.50 -10.14 -0.02
N GLU A 37 9.62 -9.93 -1.33
CA GLU A 37 8.72 -10.47 -2.35
C GLU A 37 7.22 -10.17 -2.09
N LEU A 38 6.92 -9.02 -1.49
CA LEU A 38 5.57 -8.50 -1.33
C LEU A 38 5.15 -7.77 -2.62
N ASN A 39 3.88 -7.86 -2.98
CA ASN A 39 3.39 -7.42 -4.29
C ASN A 39 2.26 -6.40 -4.24
N THR A 40 1.78 -6.02 -3.04
CA THR A 40 0.61 -5.17 -2.91
C THR A 40 0.83 -4.09 -1.85
N TYR A 41 0.69 -2.83 -2.27
CA TYR A 41 0.62 -1.68 -1.36
C TYR A 41 -0.77 -1.06 -1.46
N LEU A 42 -1.50 -0.97 -0.35
CA LEU A 42 -2.82 -0.33 -0.30
C LEU A 42 -2.72 1.04 0.37
N TYR A 43 -2.93 2.08 -0.43
CA TYR A 43 -3.07 3.45 0.04
C TYR A 43 -4.46 3.65 0.65
N CYS A 44 -4.55 3.73 1.99
CA CYS A 44 -5.81 4.11 2.64
C CYS A 44 -5.66 4.90 3.98
N PRO A 45 -4.84 5.98 4.01
CA PRO A 45 -4.57 6.71 5.25
C PRO A 45 -5.86 7.37 5.74
N LYS A 46 -6.27 7.12 6.99
CA LYS A 46 -7.60 7.54 7.47
C LYS A 46 -7.75 9.05 7.60
N ASP A 47 -6.65 9.75 7.82
CA ASP A 47 -6.63 11.21 8.00
C ASP A 47 -6.35 11.97 6.70
N ASP A 48 -6.17 11.29 5.56
CA ASP A 48 -6.18 11.96 4.26
C ASP A 48 -7.62 12.35 3.88
N LEU A 49 -7.89 13.67 3.89
CA LEU A 49 -9.21 14.22 3.59
C LEU A 49 -9.71 13.86 2.19
N LYS A 50 -8.84 13.79 1.18
CA LYS A 50 -9.24 13.42 -0.18
C LYS A 50 -9.50 11.94 -0.33
N HIS A 51 -8.96 11.13 0.57
CA HIS A 51 -9.21 9.70 0.62
C HIS A 51 -10.52 9.34 1.34
N ARG A 52 -10.85 10.05 2.44
CA ARG A 52 -11.97 9.66 3.33
C ARG A 52 -13.18 10.60 3.32
N ALA A 53 -12.98 11.91 3.19
CA ALA A 53 -14.00 12.91 3.55
C ALA A 53 -14.83 13.44 2.37
N LEU A 54 -14.57 12.96 1.15
CA LEU A 54 -15.31 13.32 -0.06
C LEU A 54 -16.10 12.12 -0.60
#